data_AF-A0A3D2FXI5-F1
#
_entry.id   AF-A0A3D2FXI5-F1
#
_cell.length_a   1.000
_cell.length_b   1.000
_cell.length_c   1.000
_cell.angle_alpha   90.00
_cell.angle_beta   90.00
_cell.angle_gamma   90.00
#
_symmetry.space_group_name_H-M   'P 1'
#
loop_
_entity.id
_entity.type
_entity.pdbx_description
1 polymer ?
#
loop_
_entity_poly.entity_id
_entity_poly.type
_entity_poly.pdbx_seq_one_letter_code
_entity_poly.pdbx_strand_id
1 'polypeptide(L)'
;SSIMPGKVNPVIPEVINQVAFLIIGNDMTVTMAAEGGQLELNAFEPIIFYCLFQSIGTLTYAVHTFVDNCVTGITANEERCRELVESSVGVITALTPHI
;
A
#
# COMPACT_ATOMS: atom_id res chain seq x y z
N SER A 1 -0.84 13.99 17.54
CA SER A 1 -0.58 15.44 17.45
C SER A 1 -0.52 15.99 18.87
N SER A 2 0.46 16.83 19.19
CA SER A 2 0.59 17.43 20.54
C SER A 2 -0.55 18.41 20.89
N ILE A 3 -1.34 18.83 19.91
CA ILE A 3 -2.39 19.86 20.06
C ILE A 3 -3.82 19.28 19.95
N MET A 4 -4.01 18.15 19.27
CA MET A 4 -5.35 17.59 19.02
C MET A 4 -5.56 16.27 19.81
N PRO A 5 -6.28 16.30 20.94
CA PRO A 5 -6.64 15.10 21.70
C PRO A 5 -7.51 14.16 20.86
N GLY A 6 -7.25 12.87 20.93
CA GLY A 6 -8.04 11.84 20.23
C GLY A 6 -7.74 11.66 18.73
N LYS A 7 -6.94 12.53 18.11
CA LYS A 7 -6.52 12.35 16.71
C LYS A 7 -5.45 11.26 16.58
N VAL A 8 -5.80 10.16 15.93
CA VAL A 8 -4.88 9.08 15.53
C VAL A 8 -4.64 9.16 14.03
N ASN A 9 -3.38 9.15 13.61
CA ASN A 9 -3.00 9.12 12.20
C ASN A 9 -2.72 7.66 11.78
N PRO A 10 -3.04 7.28 10.53
CA PRO A 10 -2.73 5.95 9.98
C PRO A 10 -1.24 5.83 9.59
N VAL A 11 -0.32 6.03 10.53
CA VAL A 11 1.13 6.09 10.27
C VAL A 11 1.70 4.78 9.70
N ILE A 12 1.07 3.65 10.02
CA ILE A 12 1.48 2.33 9.52
C ILE A 12 1.10 2.16 8.03
N PRO A 13 -0.13 2.47 7.59
CA PRO A 13 -0.41 2.65 6.16
C PRO A 13 0.48 3.69 5.46
N GLU A 14 0.82 4.81 6.14
CA GLU A 14 1.69 5.85 5.56
C GLU A 14 3.11 5.34 5.25
N VAL A 15 3.67 4.43 6.08
CA VAL A 15 4.97 3.82 5.76
C VAL A 15 4.88 2.85 4.58
N ILE A 16 3.75 2.14 4.40
CA ILE A 16 3.54 1.27 3.23
C ILE A 16 3.54 2.08 1.93
N ASN A 17 2.93 3.27 1.91
CA ASN A 17 2.97 4.15 0.75
C ASN A 17 4.41 4.59 0.42
N GLN A 18 5.20 4.95 1.43
CA GLN A 18 6.61 5.31 1.24
C GLN A 18 7.42 4.16 0.65
N VAL A 19 7.19 2.93 1.11
CA VAL A 19 7.82 1.72 0.57
C VAL A 19 7.40 1.47 -0.86
N ALA A 20 6.12 1.65 -1.20
CA ALA A 20 5.64 1.54 -2.57
C ALA A 20 6.33 2.56 -3.50
N PHE A 21 6.47 3.82 -3.07
CA PHE A 21 7.18 4.85 -3.84
C PHE A 21 8.64 4.48 -4.09
N LEU A 22 9.33 3.95 -3.06
CA LEU A 22 10.71 3.49 -3.18
C LEU A 22 10.84 2.34 -4.18
N ILE A 23 9.95 1.35 -4.12
CA ILE A 23 9.96 0.19 -5.02
C ILE A 23 9.73 0.63 -6.47
N ILE A 24 8.81 1.55 -6.71
CA ILE A 24 8.56 2.11 -8.05
C ILE A 24 9.81 2.83 -8.59
N GLY A 25 10.51 3.61 -7.75
CA GLY A 25 11.78 4.23 -8.14
C GLY A 25 12.88 3.21 -8.45
N ASN A 26 12.96 2.15 -7.66
CA ASN A 26 13.89 1.04 -7.89
C ASN A 26 13.58 0.29 -9.19
N ASP A 27 12.31 0.08 -9.52
CA ASP A 27 11.88 -0.55 -10.77
C ASP A 27 12.30 0.26 -12.01
N MET A 28 12.17 1.59 -11.95
CA MET A 28 12.69 2.46 -13.00
C MET A 28 14.22 2.35 -13.15
N THR A 29 14.94 2.26 -12.03
CA THR A 29 16.40 2.06 -12.04
C THR A 29 16.79 0.74 -12.68
N VAL A 30 16.09 -0.34 -12.33
CA VAL A 30 16.27 -1.67 -12.92
C VAL A 30 15.99 -1.64 -14.42
N THR A 31 14.90 -0.98 -14.83
CA THR A 31 14.52 -0.84 -16.24
C THR A 31 15.63 -0.18 -17.06
N MET A 32 16.16 0.95 -16.59
CA MET A 32 17.24 1.66 -17.29
C MET A 32 18.54 0.85 -17.31
N ALA A 33 18.88 0.16 -16.21
CA ALA A 33 20.08 -0.66 -16.14
C ALA A 33 19.99 -1.89 -17.05
N ALA A 34 18.80 -2.49 -17.19
CA ALA A 34 18.55 -3.60 -18.09
C ALA A 34 18.68 -3.18 -19.57
N GLU A 35 18.16 -2.00 -19.92
CA GLU A 35 18.25 -1.44 -21.28
C GLU A 35 19.69 -1.10 -21.68
N GLY A 36 20.51 -0.62 -20.76
CA GLY A 36 21.88 -0.17 -21.04
C GLY A 36 22.89 -1.26 -21.44
N GLY A 37 22.51 -2.52 -21.61
CA GLY A 37 23.43 -3.59 -22.01
C GLY A 37 24.19 -3.28 -23.30
N GLN A 38 25.48 -3.67 -23.37
CA GLN A 38 26.34 -3.35 -24.51
C GLN A 38 26.98 -4.61 -25.09
N LEU A 39 26.73 -4.85 -26.37
CA LEU A 39 27.27 -5.99 -27.13
C LEU A 39 26.94 -7.33 -26.44
N GLU A 40 27.94 -8.10 -25.99
CA GLU A 40 27.78 -9.45 -25.47
C GLU A 40 27.36 -9.51 -23.99
N LEU A 41 27.40 -8.40 -23.25
CA LEU A 41 27.18 -8.44 -21.80
C LEU A 41 26.55 -7.15 -21.24
N ASN A 42 25.73 -7.30 -20.21
CA ASN A 42 25.26 -6.18 -19.40
C ASN A 42 26.15 -6.01 -18.15
N ALA A 43 26.92 -4.90 -18.09
CA ALA A 43 27.79 -4.61 -16.95
C ALA A 43 27.07 -3.98 -15.73
N PHE A 44 25.78 -3.70 -15.84
CA PHE A 44 24.96 -3.03 -14.83
C PHE A 44 24.18 -4.02 -13.93
N GLU A 45 24.45 -5.31 -14.05
CA GLU A 45 23.89 -6.34 -13.16
C GLU A 45 24.01 -6.02 -11.65
N PRO A 46 25.13 -5.45 -11.13
CA PRO A 46 25.23 -5.12 -9.71
C PRO A 46 24.13 -4.17 -9.20
N ILE A 47 23.78 -3.13 -9.98
CA ILE A 47 22.73 -2.19 -9.56
C ILE A 47 21.33 -2.82 -9.69
N ILE A 48 21.12 -3.67 -10.70
CA ILE A 48 19.89 -4.44 -10.87
C ILE A 48 19.66 -5.30 -9.62
N PHE A 49 20.65 -6.10 -9.22
CA PHE A 49 20.54 -6.95 -8.04
C PHE A 49 20.33 -6.14 -6.77
N TYR A 50 21.07 -5.04 -6.58
CA TYR A 50 20.92 -4.19 -5.41
C TYR A 50 19.48 -3.66 -5.28
N CYS A 51 18.93 -3.05 -6.33
CA CYS A 51 17.57 -2.51 -6.32
C CYS A 51 16.52 -3.59 -6.11
N LEU A 52 16.67 -4.77 -6.74
CA LEU A 52 15.75 -5.90 -6.56
C LEU A 52 15.74 -6.42 -5.13
N PHE A 53 16.90 -6.76 -4.57
CA PHE A 53 16.99 -7.32 -3.21
C PHE A 53 16.59 -6.30 -2.15
N GLN A 54 16.96 -5.03 -2.34
CA GLN A 54 16.52 -3.96 -1.45
C GLN A 54 15.00 -3.80 -1.47
N SER A 55 14.36 -3.78 -2.65
CA SER A 55 12.90 -3.72 -2.78
C SER A 55 12.21 -4.92 -2.11
N ILE A 56 12.68 -6.14 -2.36
CA ILE A 56 12.10 -7.37 -1.77
C ILE A 56 12.23 -7.34 -0.25
N GLY A 57 13.42 -7.03 0.27
CA GLY A 57 13.67 -6.96 1.70
C GLY A 57 12.82 -5.89 2.37
N THR A 58 12.81 -4.66 1.83
CA THR A 58 12.01 -3.56 2.38
C THR A 58 10.52 -3.88 2.35
N LEU A 59 9.98 -4.43 1.26
CA LEU A 59 8.58 -4.83 1.18
C LEU A 59 8.21 -5.88 2.22
N THR A 60 9.07 -6.90 2.39
CA THR A 60 8.85 -7.97 3.35
C THR A 60 8.70 -7.43 4.78
N TYR A 61 9.65 -6.62 5.24
CA TYR A 61 9.58 -6.03 6.58
C TYR A 61 8.40 -5.04 6.73
N ALA A 62 8.09 -4.29 5.66
CA ALA A 62 6.96 -3.37 5.67
C ALA A 62 5.62 -4.11 5.79
N VAL A 63 5.44 -5.22 5.07
CA VAL A 63 4.24 -6.05 5.16
C VAL A 63 4.09 -6.64 6.56
N HIS A 64 5.15 -7.17 7.17
CA HIS A 64 5.10 -7.64 8.55
C HIS A 64 4.69 -6.52 9.51
N THR A 65 5.32 -5.35 9.38
CA THR A 65 4.98 -4.16 10.19
C THR A 65 3.51 -3.76 10.00
N PHE A 66 3.01 -3.79 8.77
CA PHE A 66 1.64 -3.43 8.42
C PHE A 66 0.63 -4.42 9.00
N VAL A 67 0.91 -5.72 8.90
CA VAL A 67 0.06 -6.77 9.47
C VAL A 67 0.00 -6.63 10.98
N ASP A 68 1.15 -6.62 11.64
CA ASP A 68 1.23 -6.69 13.10
C ASP A 68 0.72 -5.42 13.78
N ASN A 69 0.92 -4.25 13.17
CA ASN A 69 0.64 -2.95 13.79
C ASN A 69 -0.57 -2.21 13.21
N CYS A 70 -1.24 -2.77 12.19
CA CYS A 70 -2.45 -2.17 11.63
C CYS A 70 -3.50 -3.23 11.35
N VAL A 71 -3.25 -4.18 10.44
CA VAL A 71 -4.28 -5.09 9.92
C VAL A 71 -4.93 -5.93 11.00
N THR A 72 -4.14 -6.54 11.89
CA THR A 72 -4.64 -7.41 12.96
C THR A 72 -5.57 -6.70 13.95
N GLY A 73 -5.44 -5.37 14.08
CA GLY A 73 -6.23 -4.55 14.99
C GLY A 73 -7.41 -3.83 14.34
N ILE A 74 -7.65 -4.00 13.03
CA ILE A 74 -8.77 -3.34 12.35
C ILE A 74 -10.10 -3.89 12.90
N THR A 75 -10.96 -2.97 13.34
CA THR A 75 -12.36 -3.27 13.72
C THR A 75 -13.31 -2.39 12.91
N ALA A 76 -14.51 -2.91 12.63
CA ALA A 76 -15.54 -2.13 11.98
C ALA A 76 -16.28 -1.25 12.99
N ASN A 77 -16.62 -0.02 12.60
CA ASN A 77 -17.62 0.76 13.29
C ASN A 77 -18.99 0.39 12.70
N GLU A 78 -19.60 -0.68 13.22
CA GLU A 78 -20.83 -1.26 12.66
C GLU A 78 -22.01 -0.29 12.67
N GLU A 79 -22.17 0.49 13.75
CA GLU A 79 -23.23 1.50 13.86
C GLU A 79 -23.08 2.54 12.76
N ARG A 80 -21.87 3.08 12.58
CA ARG A 80 -21.60 4.06 11.52
C ARG A 80 -21.80 3.47 10.12
N CYS A 81 -21.37 2.23 9.90
CA CYS A 81 -21.58 1.54 8.62
C CYS A 81 -23.08 1.36 8.34
N ARG A 82 -23.88 0.98 9.33
CA ARG A 82 -25.33 0.84 9.22
C ARG A 82 -26.00 2.17 8.87
N GLU A 83 -25.68 3.25 9.60
CA GLU A 83 -26.21 4.59 9.33
C GLU A 83 -25.95 5.02 7.87
N LEU A 84 -24.74 4.77 7.37
CA LEU A 84 -24.36 5.12 6.00
C LEU A 84 -25.15 4.32 4.95
N VAL A 85 -25.46 3.05 5.24
CA VAL A 85 -26.28 2.22 4.35
C VAL A 85 -27.74 2.67 4.38
N GLU A 86 -28.31 2.85 5.57
CA GLU A 86 -29.72 3.21 5.74
C GLU A 86 -30.04 4.61 5.20
N SER A 87 -29.07 5.53 5.22
CA SER A 87 -29.18 6.86 4.62
C SER A 87 -28.91 6.91 3.11
N SER A 88 -28.51 5.79 2.49
CA SER A 88 -28.17 5.74 1.08
C SER A 88 -29.39 5.53 0.17
N VAL A 89 -29.47 6.32 -0.90
CA VAL A 89 -30.48 6.15 -1.96
C VAL A 89 -30.35 4.78 -2.65
N GLY A 90 -29.16 4.15 -2.61
CA GLY A 90 -28.90 2.85 -3.24
C GLY A 90 -29.81 1.73 -2.75
N VAL A 91 -30.35 1.83 -1.53
CA VAL A 91 -31.28 0.85 -0.93
C VAL A 91 -32.56 0.69 -1.76
N ILE A 92 -32.96 1.70 -2.53
CA ILE A 92 -34.17 1.64 -3.38
C ILE A 92 -34.13 0.51 -4.41
N THR A 93 -32.93 0.12 -4.86
CA THR A 93 -32.74 -0.98 -5.81
C THR A 93 -33.24 -2.31 -5.25
N ALA A 94 -33.14 -2.51 -3.92
CA ALA A 94 -33.65 -3.71 -3.27
C ALA A 94 -35.18 -3.75 -3.19
N LEU A 95 -35.87 -2.62 -3.41
CA LEU A 95 -37.32 -2.54 -3.36
C LEU A 95 -37.99 -2.82 -4.71
N THR A 96 -37.27 -2.68 -5.83
CA THR A 96 -37.79 -2.90 -7.19
C THR A 96 -38.54 -4.22 -7.42
N PRO A 97 -38.18 -5.38 -6.84
CA PRO A 97 -38.95 -6.61 -7.03
C PRO A 97 -40.18 -6.74 -6.11
N HIS A 98 -40.40 -5.81 -5.17
CA HIS A 98 -41.43 -5.93 -4.12
C HIS A 98 -42.53 -4.88 -4.18
N ILE A 99 -42.29 -3.75 -4.85
CA ILE A 99 -43.24 -2.65 -5.11
C ILE A 99 -43.12 -2.20 -6.56
#